data_AF-A0A0Q9WPH5-F1
#
_entry.id   AF-A0A0Q9WPH5-F1
#
_cell.length_a   1.000
_cell.length_b   1.000
_cell.length_c   1.000
_cell.angle_alpha   90.00
_cell.angle_beta   90.00
_cell.angle_gamma   90.00
#
_symmetry.space_group_name_H-M   'P 1'
#
loop_
_entity.id
_entity.type
_entity.pdbx_description
1 polymer ?
#
loop_
_entity_poly.entity_id
_entity_poly.type
_entity_poly.pdbx_seq_one_letter_code
_entity_poly.pdbx_strand_id
1 'polypeptide(L)'
;MSSALRAKELLIRAVECDQIGRILEAQTLYQDGIAQLMGFVNGEPDENKRKGFLTRIKEYMDRADAIKARVNGKLMLGKVVSHICIEDNDIGYDYDDIFGQFMDDKTIEILLEEPYMTQNYQYQNLVRFLELTAVKCKNMKYFRLVTKEDTKNLDQQKTNIGQIKADLERRNITCCVKYEESLHDRRI
;
A
#
# COMPACT_ATOMS: atom_id res chain seq x y z
N MET A 1 -13.19 -13.18 -17.13
CA MET A 1 -12.48 -12.09 -17.84
C MET A 1 -11.12 -12.60 -18.28
N SER A 2 -10.64 -12.24 -19.47
CA SER A 2 -9.28 -12.64 -19.89
C SER A 2 -8.22 -11.91 -19.05
N SER A 3 -7.08 -12.56 -18.80
CA SER A 3 -5.97 -11.98 -18.03
C SER A 3 -5.50 -10.64 -18.62
N ALA A 4 -5.50 -10.50 -19.95
CA ALA A 4 -5.16 -9.26 -20.64
C ALA A 4 -6.14 -8.11 -20.37
N LEU A 5 -7.44 -8.39 -20.26
CA LEU A 5 -8.44 -7.36 -19.98
C LEU A 5 -8.26 -6.80 -18.57
N ARG A 6 -8.01 -7.68 -17.58
CA ARG A 6 -7.73 -7.29 -16.20
C ARG A 6 -6.45 -6.46 -16.10
N ALA A 7 -5.39 -6.85 -16.80
CA ALA A 7 -4.15 -6.08 -16.87
C ALA A 7 -4.39 -4.67 -17.42
N LYS A 8 -5.20 -4.55 -18.49
CA LYS A 8 -5.57 -3.27 -19.07
C LYS A 8 -6.34 -2.38 -18.08
N GLU A 9 -7.34 -2.94 -17.38
CA GLU A 9 -8.12 -2.20 -16.37
C GLU A 9 -7.25 -1.67 -15.23
N LEU A 10 -6.33 -2.50 -14.72
CA LEU A 10 -5.37 -2.09 -13.68
C LEU A 10 -4.48 -0.94 -14.17
N LEU A 11 -3.95 -1.04 -15.39
CA LEU A 11 -3.05 -0.03 -15.95
C LEU A 11 -3.77 1.29 -16.26
N ILE A 12 -5.04 1.24 -16.69
CA ILE A 12 -5.85 2.47 -16.86
C ILE A 12 -6.06 3.14 -15.50
N ARG A 13 -6.50 2.39 -14.49
CA ARG A 13 -6.70 2.92 -13.14
C ARG A 13 -5.39 3.45 -12.54
N ALA A 14 -4.24 2.81 -12.83
CA ALA A 14 -2.93 3.28 -12.40
C ALA A 14 -2.62 4.68 -12.94
N VAL A 15 -2.93 4.93 -14.21
CA VAL A 15 -2.75 6.24 -14.85
C VAL A 15 -3.67 7.29 -14.22
N GLU A 16 -4.94 6.94 -14.00
CA GLU A 16 -5.91 7.84 -13.36
C GLU A 16 -5.46 8.23 -11.95
N CYS A 17 -5.03 7.27 -11.13
CA CYS A 17 -4.52 7.54 -9.78
C CYS A 17 -3.26 8.41 -9.79
N ASP A 18 -2.32 8.17 -10.71
CA ASP A 18 -1.10 8.98 -10.82
C ASP A 18 -1.41 10.44 -11.17
N GLN A 19 -2.32 10.67 -12.12
CA GLN A 19 -2.73 12.01 -12.55
C GLN A 19 -3.34 12.86 -11.44
N ILE A 20 -4.10 12.24 -10.53
CA ILE A 20 -4.73 12.91 -9.39
C ILE A 20 -3.86 12.88 -8.13
N GLY A 21 -2.60 12.42 -8.23
CA GLY A 21 -1.64 12.44 -7.14
C GLY A 21 -1.76 11.30 -6.11
N ARG A 22 -2.58 10.28 -6.38
CA ARG A 22 -2.65 9.02 -5.60
C ARG A 22 -1.50 8.09 -5.96
N ILE A 23 -0.31 8.45 -5.50
CA ILE A 23 0.96 7.83 -5.89
C ILE A 23 1.14 6.43 -5.32
N LEU A 24 0.62 6.13 -4.12
CA LEU A 24 0.75 4.81 -3.51
C LEU A 24 -0.15 3.80 -4.23
N GLU A 25 -1.41 4.14 -4.45
CA GLU A 25 -2.34 3.31 -5.20
C GLU A 25 -1.83 3.09 -6.63
N ALA A 26 -1.40 4.17 -7.31
CA ALA A 26 -0.85 4.08 -8.66
C ALA A 26 0.36 3.14 -8.74
N GLN A 27 1.30 3.24 -7.78
CA GLN A 27 2.47 2.35 -7.74
C GLN A 27 2.06 0.87 -7.66
N THR A 28 1.09 0.54 -6.81
CA THR A 28 0.59 -0.84 -6.69
C THR A 28 -0.06 -1.28 -7.99
N LEU A 29 -0.94 -0.47 -8.57
CA LEU A 29 -1.68 -0.80 -9.79
C LEU A 29 -0.76 -0.97 -11.00
N TYR A 30 0.28 -0.14 -11.14
CA TYR A 30 1.29 -0.32 -12.17
C TYR A 30 2.04 -1.64 -11.99
N GLN A 31 2.50 -1.96 -10.77
CA GLN A 31 3.22 -3.21 -10.51
C GLN A 31 2.36 -4.44 -10.84
N ASP A 32 1.12 -4.49 -10.34
CA ASP A 32 0.20 -5.61 -10.57
C ASP A 32 -0.20 -5.72 -12.05
N GLY A 33 -0.47 -4.58 -12.69
CA GLY A 33 -0.84 -4.52 -14.10
C GLY A 33 0.29 -4.94 -15.03
N ILE A 34 1.52 -4.49 -14.77
CA ILE A 34 2.72 -4.89 -15.52
C ILE A 34 2.99 -6.38 -15.35
N ALA A 35 2.92 -6.92 -14.13
CA ALA A 35 3.14 -8.35 -13.88
C ALA A 35 2.13 -9.22 -14.66
N GLN A 36 0.85 -8.85 -14.64
CA GLN A 36 -0.18 -9.56 -15.42
C GLN A 36 0.02 -9.43 -16.92
N LEU A 37 0.37 -8.23 -17.40
CA LEU A 37 0.60 -8.01 -18.83
C LEU A 37 1.84 -8.79 -19.31
N MET A 38 2.93 -8.81 -18.55
CA MET A 38 4.11 -9.63 -18.84
C MET A 38 3.76 -11.12 -18.92
N GLY A 39 2.96 -11.63 -17.97
CA GLY A 39 2.48 -13.02 -18.00
C GLY A 39 1.70 -13.35 -19.27
N PHE A 40 0.84 -12.43 -19.73
CA PHE A 40 0.10 -12.58 -20.99
C PHE A 40 1.03 -12.55 -22.22
N VAL A 41 1.97 -11.61 -22.27
CA VAL A 41 2.90 -11.44 -23.40
C VAL A 41 3.80 -12.65 -23.61
N ASN A 42 4.18 -13.33 -22.52
CA ASN A 42 4.97 -14.57 -22.60
C ASN A 42 4.22 -15.72 -23.33
N GLY A 43 2.89 -15.67 -23.37
CA GLY A 43 2.04 -16.63 -24.07
C GLY A 43 1.54 -16.17 -25.44
N GLU A 44 1.92 -14.98 -25.92
CA GLU A 44 1.46 -14.43 -27.21
C GLU A 44 2.33 -14.95 -28.37
N PRO A 45 1.77 -15.73 -29.31
CA PRO A 45 2.52 -16.28 -30.44
C PRO A 45 2.84 -15.25 -31.53
N ASP A 46 2.03 -14.19 -31.67
CA ASP A 46 2.23 -13.16 -32.68
C ASP A 46 3.36 -12.19 -32.30
N GLU A 47 4.46 -12.22 -33.05
CA GLU A 47 5.64 -11.40 -32.75
C GLU A 47 5.38 -9.89 -32.84
N ASN A 48 4.51 -9.46 -33.75
CA ASN A 48 4.19 -8.04 -33.91
C ASN A 48 3.38 -7.53 -32.72
N LYS A 49 2.39 -8.31 -32.28
CA LYS A 49 1.61 -7.99 -31.06
C LYS A 49 2.50 -8.02 -29.82
N ARG A 50 3.35 -9.04 -29.69
CA ARG A 50 4.32 -9.18 -28.61
C ARG A 50 5.22 -7.94 -28.50
N LYS A 51 5.77 -7.47 -29.63
CA LYS A 51 6.59 -6.25 -29.67
C LYS A 51 5.81 -4.99 -29.25
N GLY A 52 4.56 -4.87 -29.69
CA GLY A 52 3.66 -3.79 -29.28
C GLY A 52 3.42 -3.77 -27.76
N PHE A 53 3.13 -4.94 -27.17
CA PHE A 53 2.95 -5.04 -25.72
C PHE A 53 4.22 -4.75 -24.93
N LEU A 54 5.39 -5.26 -25.36
CA LEU A 54 6.66 -4.98 -24.70
C LEU A 54 7.01 -3.49 -24.68
N THR A 55 6.72 -2.79 -25.78
CA THR A 55 6.89 -1.33 -25.86
C THR A 55 6.03 -0.64 -24.80
N ARG A 56 4.76 -1.05 -24.69
CA ARG A 56 3.83 -0.47 -23.72
C ARG A 56 4.18 -0.82 -22.27
N ILE A 57 4.67 -2.03 -22.02
CA ILE A 57 5.17 -2.45 -20.70
C ILE A 57 6.34 -1.57 -20.28
N LYS A 58 7.29 -1.30 -21.19
CA LYS A 58 8.41 -0.41 -20.91
C LYS A 58 7.94 0.98 -20.47
N GLU A 59 6.98 1.57 -21.19
CA GLU A 59 6.42 2.87 -20.82
C GLU A 59 5.77 2.86 -19.43
N TYR A 60 5.09 1.78 -19.06
CA TYR A 60 4.51 1.63 -17.73
C TYR A 60 5.57 1.38 -16.64
N MET A 61 6.63 0.65 -16.95
CA MET A 61 7.78 0.46 -16.04
C MET A 61 8.47 1.78 -15.75
N ASP A 62 8.77 2.57 -16.78
CA ASP A 62 9.41 3.89 -16.64
C ASP A 62 8.56 4.81 -15.73
N ARG A 63 7.23 4.77 -15.86
CA ARG A 63 6.31 5.49 -14.96
C ARG A 63 6.32 4.96 -13.54
N ALA A 64 6.30 3.63 -13.36
CA ALA A 64 6.33 3.00 -12.04
C ALA A 64 7.63 3.35 -11.29
N ASP A 65 8.76 3.40 -11.99
CA ASP A 65 10.06 3.81 -11.45
C ASP A 65 10.07 5.30 -11.07
N ALA A 66 9.50 6.16 -11.91
CA ALA A 66 9.35 7.59 -11.58
C ALA A 66 8.48 7.80 -10.32
N ILE A 67 7.39 7.03 -10.16
CA ILE A 67 6.56 7.07 -8.95
C ILE A 67 7.33 6.57 -7.74
N LYS A 68 8.06 5.46 -7.87
CA LYS A 68 8.92 4.92 -6.80
C LYS A 68 9.95 5.96 -6.36
N ALA A 69 10.59 6.66 -7.30
CA ALA A 69 11.51 7.75 -7.02
C ALA A 69 10.83 8.92 -6.31
N ARG A 70 9.58 9.28 -6.66
CA ARG A 70 8.80 10.32 -5.96
C ARG A 70 8.47 9.93 -4.51
N VAL A 71 8.05 8.68 -4.28
CA VAL A 71 7.78 8.16 -2.94
C VAL A 71 9.07 8.21 -2.11
N ASN A 72 10.17 7.68 -2.64
CA ASN A 72 11.47 7.71 -1.97
C ASN A 72 11.98 9.14 -1.74
N GLY A 73 11.78 10.04 -2.69
CA GLY A 73 12.15 11.45 -2.56
C GLY A 73 11.40 12.14 -1.42
N LYS A 74 10.09 11.87 -1.26
CA LYS A 74 9.33 12.37 -0.10
C LYS A 74 9.89 11.85 1.22
N LEU A 75 10.35 10.59 1.25
CA LEU A 75 10.98 10.00 2.44
C LEU A 75 12.30 10.69 2.79
N MET A 76 13.16 10.91 1.78
CA MET A 76 14.48 11.55 1.98
C MET A 76 14.39 13.04 2.35
N LEU A 77 13.28 13.70 1.98
CA LEU A 77 13.00 15.10 2.33
C LEU A 77 12.39 15.26 3.72
N GLY A 78 12.09 14.16 4.42
CA GLY A 78 11.57 14.18 5.78
C GLY A 78 12.49 15.00 6.69
N LYS A 79 11.88 15.87 7.50
CA LYS A 79 12.58 16.60 8.56
C LYS A 79 12.04 16.15 9.90
N VAL A 80 12.91 16.04 10.89
CA VAL A 80 12.49 15.83 12.27
C VAL A 80 11.78 17.10 12.73
N VAL A 81 10.46 17.00 12.92
CA VAL A 81 9.61 18.10 13.40
C VAL A 81 9.23 17.94 14.87
N SER A 82 9.22 16.70 15.36
CA SER A 82 8.92 16.36 16.74
C SER A 82 9.61 15.04 17.10
N HIS A 83 9.95 14.88 18.37
CA HIS A 83 10.45 13.64 18.96
C HIS A 83 9.73 13.44 20.30
N ILE A 84 9.11 12.27 20.45
CA ILE A 84 8.40 11.88 21.67
C ILE A 84 9.16 10.70 22.25
N CYS A 85 9.54 10.80 23.53
CA CYS A 85 10.11 9.71 24.29
C CYS A 85 9.02 9.16 25.21
N ILE A 86 8.71 7.87 25.08
CA ILE A 86 7.72 7.16 25.90
C ILE A 86 8.50 6.18 26.76
N GLU A 87 8.53 6.44 28.07
CA GLU A 87 9.31 5.66 29.04
C GLU A 87 8.52 4.45 29.57
N ASP A 88 9.19 3.59 30.32
CA ASP A 88 8.55 2.41 30.90
C ASP A 88 7.44 2.81 31.89
N ASN A 89 6.26 2.20 31.74
CA ASN A 89 5.03 2.49 32.50
C ASN A 89 4.40 3.88 32.25
N ASP A 90 4.84 4.60 31.23
CA ASP A 90 4.16 5.83 30.81
C ASP A 90 2.71 5.55 30.36
N ILE A 91 1.84 6.53 30.60
CA ILE A 91 0.43 6.52 30.21
C ILE A 91 0.09 7.78 29.42
N GLY A 92 -1.03 7.78 28.70
CA GLY A 92 -1.49 8.95 27.93
C GLY A 92 -0.87 9.08 26.53
N TYR A 93 -0.44 7.96 25.95
CA TYR A 93 0.12 7.88 24.60
C TYR A 93 -0.71 6.94 23.72
N ASP A 94 -2.00 7.24 23.57
CA ASP A 94 -2.83 6.52 22.60
C ASP A 94 -2.51 6.98 21.18
N TYR A 95 -3.07 6.31 20.17
CA TYR A 95 -2.80 6.65 18.78
C TYR A 95 -3.25 8.07 18.40
N ASP A 96 -4.32 8.61 18.99
CA ASP A 96 -4.73 9.99 18.73
C ASP A 96 -3.69 10.98 19.28
N ASP A 97 -3.14 10.72 20.47
CA ASP A 97 -2.13 11.58 21.10
C ASP A 97 -0.85 11.64 20.27
N ILE A 98 -0.43 10.51 19.71
CA ILE A 98 0.81 10.41 18.93
C ILE A 98 0.61 10.91 17.50
N PHE A 99 -0.44 10.44 16.81
CA PHE A 99 -0.60 10.61 15.37
C PHE A 99 -1.69 11.60 14.96
N GLY A 100 -2.65 11.87 15.83
CA GLY A 100 -3.86 12.63 15.49
C GLY A 100 -3.59 14.01 14.93
N GLN A 101 -2.55 14.69 15.41
CA GLN A 101 -2.14 16.02 14.91
C GLN A 101 -1.60 16.01 13.47
N PHE A 102 -1.17 14.85 12.97
CA PHE A 102 -0.63 14.68 11.61
C PHE A 102 -1.67 14.13 10.62
N MET A 103 -2.89 13.88 11.09
CA MET A 103 -3.99 13.33 10.30
C MET A 103 -5.05 14.41 10.06
N ASP A 104 -5.36 14.66 8.79
CA ASP A 104 -6.40 15.60 8.41
C ASP A 104 -7.17 15.13 7.17
N ASP A 105 -8.19 15.92 6.79
CA ASP A 105 -9.02 15.64 5.62
C ASP A 105 -8.25 15.71 4.29
N LYS A 106 -6.98 16.15 4.26
CA LYS A 106 -6.11 16.13 3.07
C LYS A 106 -5.35 14.81 2.94
N THR A 107 -5.32 13.98 3.97
CA THR A 107 -4.73 12.64 3.92
C THR A 107 -5.62 11.69 3.10
N ILE A 108 -5.15 11.35 1.89
CA ILE A 108 -5.87 10.48 0.95
C ILE A 108 -5.32 9.06 0.96
N GLU A 109 -4.02 8.90 1.23
CA GLU A 109 -3.34 7.61 1.21
C GLU A 109 -2.45 7.46 2.44
N ILE A 110 -2.41 6.26 3.02
CA ILE A 110 -1.55 5.92 4.17
C ILE A 110 -0.72 4.67 3.83
N LEU A 111 0.56 4.69 4.19
CA LEU A 111 1.51 3.58 4.08
C LEU A 111 1.98 3.19 5.48
N LEU A 112 1.59 2.01 5.95
CA LEU A 112 2.10 1.43 7.18
C LEU A 112 3.13 0.34 6.86
N GLU A 113 4.33 0.47 7.40
CA GLU A 113 5.38 -0.55 7.41
C GLU A 113 5.54 -1.04 8.85
N GLU A 114 5.02 -2.24 9.12
CA GLU A 114 5.04 -2.86 10.45
C GLU A 114 5.43 -4.33 10.29
N PRO A 115 6.68 -4.71 10.61
CA PRO A 115 7.17 -6.07 10.40
C PRO A 115 6.55 -7.11 11.35
N TYR A 116 5.90 -6.68 12.44
CA TYR A 116 5.39 -7.57 13.48
C TYR A 116 3.86 -7.64 13.46
N MET A 117 3.26 -8.13 12.38
CA MET A 117 1.83 -8.46 12.32
C MET A 117 1.61 -9.96 12.47
N THR A 118 1.86 -10.52 13.66
CA THR A 118 1.80 -11.98 13.92
C THR A 118 0.83 -12.36 15.05
N GLN A 119 0.74 -11.53 16.09
CA GLN A 119 -0.02 -11.77 17.32
C GLN A 119 -1.38 -11.07 17.30
N ASN A 120 -2.36 -11.63 18.01
CA ASN A 120 -3.73 -11.10 18.07
C ASN A 120 -3.82 -9.63 18.49
N TYR A 121 -3.05 -9.21 19.50
CA TYR A 121 -3.04 -7.82 19.96
C TYR A 121 -2.47 -6.85 18.91
N GLN A 122 -1.60 -7.30 18.00
CA GLN A 122 -1.01 -6.47 16.95
C GLN A 122 -2.08 -6.12 15.90
N TYR A 123 -2.97 -7.06 15.56
CA TYR A 123 -4.11 -6.76 14.71
C TYR A 123 -5.13 -5.85 15.40
N GLN A 124 -5.36 -6.00 16.71
CA GLN A 124 -6.22 -5.09 17.48
C GLN A 124 -5.67 -3.66 17.49
N ASN A 125 -4.36 -3.52 17.68
CA ASN A 125 -3.63 -2.27 17.58
C ASN A 125 -3.80 -1.63 16.19
N LEU A 126 -3.63 -2.41 15.12
CA LEU A 126 -3.89 -1.93 13.76
C LEU A 126 -5.34 -1.47 13.58
N VAL A 127 -6.32 -2.20 14.11
CA VAL A 127 -7.73 -1.80 14.03
C VAL A 127 -7.96 -0.46 14.73
N ARG A 128 -7.43 -0.27 15.95
CA ARG A 128 -7.55 1.02 16.66
C ARG A 128 -6.91 2.17 15.89
N PHE A 129 -5.73 1.95 15.31
CA PHE A 129 -5.10 2.91 14.42
C PHE A 129 -5.98 3.24 13.21
N LEU A 130 -6.57 2.23 12.56
CA LEU A 130 -7.46 2.43 11.42
C LEU A 130 -8.76 3.15 11.80
N GLU A 131 -9.32 2.89 12.98
CA GLU A 131 -10.47 3.61 13.52
C GLU A 131 -10.17 5.11 13.66
N LEU A 132 -9.01 5.44 14.22
CA LEU A 132 -8.53 6.83 14.27
C LEU A 132 -8.42 7.44 12.87
N THR A 133 -7.78 6.75 11.93
CA THR A 133 -7.63 7.26 10.55
C THR A 133 -8.98 7.47 9.87
N ALA A 134 -9.96 6.60 10.12
CA ALA A 134 -11.30 6.74 9.54
C ALA A 134 -12.04 7.97 10.07
N VAL A 135 -11.75 8.38 11.32
CA VAL A 135 -12.33 9.59 11.94
C VAL A 135 -11.61 10.86 11.48
N LYS A 136 -10.27 10.85 11.45
CA LYS A 136 -9.45 12.05 11.19
C LYS A 136 -9.19 12.31 9.70
N CYS A 137 -9.11 11.25 8.88
CA CYS A 137 -8.80 11.32 7.46
C CYS A 137 -10.05 10.97 6.61
N LYS A 138 -11.07 11.84 6.58
CA LYS A 138 -12.36 11.51 5.95
C LYS A 138 -12.28 11.21 4.46
N ASN A 139 -11.25 11.73 3.79
CA ASN A 139 -11.03 11.55 2.36
C ASN A 139 -10.06 10.41 2.03
N MET A 140 -9.64 9.62 3.03
CA MET A 140 -8.76 8.47 2.80
C MET A 140 -9.44 7.49 1.83
N LYS A 141 -8.70 7.09 0.79
CA LYS A 141 -9.15 6.14 -0.24
C LYS A 141 -8.30 4.88 -0.32
N TYR A 142 -7.07 4.94 0.19
CA TYR A 142 -6.11 3.88 0.00
C TYR A 142 -5.24 3.67 1.24
N PHE A 143 -5.15 2.42 1.68
CA PHE A 143 -4.28 1.99 2.77
C PHE A 143 -3.35 0.89 2.25
N ARG A 144 -2.05 1.04 2.48
CA ARG A 144 -1.07 -0.02 2.22
C ARG A 144 -0.43 -0.46 3.52
N LEU A 145 -0.48 -1.76 3.78
CA LEU A 145 0.31 -2.43 4.80
C LEU A 145 1.48 -3.17 4.14
N VAL A 146 2.69 -2.96 4.63
CA VAL A 146 3.87 -3.78 4.36
C VAL A 146 4.27 -4.46 5.67
N THR A 147 4.34 -5.79 5.67
CA THR A 147 4.67 -6.61 6.86
C THR A 147 5.56 -7.78 6.46
N LYS A 148 6.09 -8.53 7.43
CA LYS A 148 6.67 -9.85 7.19
C LYS A 148 5.61 -10.94 7.16
N GLU A 149 5.89 -12.01 6.43
CA GLU A 149 5.12 -13.24 6.55
C GLU A 149 5.37 -13.89 7.92
N ASP A 150 4.30 -14.35 8.57
CA ASP A 150 4.41 -15.20 9.75
C ASP A 150 4.79 -16.62 9.31
N THR A 151 6.06 -16.99 9.48
CA THR A 151 6.56 -18.32 9.11
C THR A 151 5.95 -19.45 9.93
N LYS A 152 5.31 -19.16 11.07
CA LYS A 152 4.67 -20.16 11.93
C LYS A 152 3.18 -20.30 11.64
N ASN A 153 2.48 -19.19 11.38
CA ASN A 153 1.02 -19.14 11.24
C ASN A 153 0.54 -18.22 10.10
N LEU A 154 1.10 -18.39 8.90
CA LEU A 154 0.78 -17.57 7.73
C LEU A 154 -0.73 -17.52 7.40
N ASP A 155 -1.43 -18.65 7.51
CA ASP A 155 -2.87 -18.71 7.21
C ASP A 155 -3.71 -17.89 8.19
N GLN A 156 -3.33 -17.89 9.47
CA GLN A 156 -4.00 -17.08 10.49
C GLN A 156 -3.72 -15.59 10.26
N GLN A 157 -2.48 -15.24 9.92
CA GLN A 157 -2.11 -13.87 9.56
C GLN A 157 -2.91 -13.38 8.36
N LYS A 158 -2.96 -14.16 7.28
CA LYS A 158 -3.76 -13.86 6.08
C LYS A 158 -5.24 -13.72 6.39
N THR A 159 -5.78 -14.56 7.27
CA THR A 159 -7.18 -14.50 7.70
C THR A 159 -7.48 -13.21 8.46
N ASN A 160 -6.67 -12.88 9.47
CA ASN A 160 -6.86 -11.67 10.28
C ASN A 160 -6.73 -10.40 9.46
N ILE A 161 -5.67 -10.29 8.64
CA ILE A 161 -5.46 -9.14 7.76
C ILE A 161 -6.56 -9.09 6.68
N GLY A 162 -7.00 -10.24 6.18
CA GLY A 162 -8.09 -10.35 5.21
C GLY A 162 -9.42 -9.81 5.75
N GLN A 163 -9.74 -10.06 7.02
CA GLN A 163 -10.92 -9.48 7.66
C GLN A 163 -10.84 -7.95 7.76
N ILE A 164 -9.68 -7.42 8.18
CA ILE A 164 -9.44 -5.96 8.23
C ILE A 164 -9.57 -5.35 6.84
N LYS A 165 -8.97 -5.99 5.83
CA LYS A 165 -9.09 -5.57 4.43
C LYS A 165 -10.55 -5.51 3.97
N ALA A 166 -11.33 -6.55 4.21
CA ALA A 166 -12.75 -6.58 3.85
C ALA A 166 -13.56 -5.49 4.59
N ASP A 167 -13.20 -5.17 5.83
CA ASP A 167 -13.84 -4.09 6.59
C ASP A 167 -13.57 -2.69 6.00
N LEU A 168 -12.33 -2.43 5.57
CA LEU A 168 -11.95 -1.20 4.88
C LEU A 168 -12.64 -1.08 3.52
N GLU A 169 -12.73 -2.17 2.76
CA GLU A 169 -13.40 -2.20 1.45
C GLU A 169 -14.88 -1.85 1.55
N ARG A 170 -15.58 -2.31 2.60
CA ARG A 170 -16.98 -1.91 2.89
C ARG A 170 -17.16 -0.40 3.12
N ARG A 171 -16.09 0.30 3.46
CA ARG A 171 -16.05 1.76 3.65
C ARG A 171 -15.47 2.49 2.44
N ASN A 172 -15.32 1.80 1.30
CA ASN A 172 -14.73 2.32 0.06
C ASN A 172 -13.26 2.75 0.22
N ILE A 173 -12.53 2.10 1.14
CA ILE A 173 -11.08 2.25 1.29
C ILE A 173 -10.43 1.01 0.68
N THR A 174 -9.65 1.21 -0.39
CA THR A 174 -8.89 0.12 -1.00
C THR A 174 -7.71 -0.24 -0.09
N CYS A 175 -7.57 -1.52 0.25
CA CYS A 175 -6.49 -2.01 1.09
C CYS A 175 -5.56 -2.98 0.32
N CYS A 176 -4.27 -2.68 0.35
CA CYS A 176 -3.21 -3.49 -0.23
C CYS A 176 -2.26 -3.99 0.86
N VAL A 177 -1.95 -5.28 0.82
CA VAL A 177 -1.03 -5.92 1.76
C VAL A 177 0.15 -6.44 0.95
N LYS A 178 1.36 -6.06 1.33
CA LYS A 178 2.61 -6.55 0.76
C LYS A 178 3.42 -7.24 1.85
N TYR A 179 4.07 -8.34 1.46
CA TYR A 179 4.95 -9.07 2.34
C TYR A 179 6.40 -8.83 1.91
N GLU A 180 7.25 -8.42 2.85
CA GLU A 180 8.66 -8.15 2.60
C GLU A 180 9.52 -8.74 3.73
N GLU A 181 10.27 -9.79 3.44
CA GLU A 181 11.09 -10.50 4.44
C GLU A 181 12.22 -9.61 5.00
N SER A 182 12.76 -8.71 4.19
CA SER A 182 13.81 -7.75 4.55
C SER A 182 13.33 -6.53 5.33
N LEU A 183 12.03 -6.42 5.63
CA LEU A 183 11.50 -5.25 6.33
C LEU A 183 12.02 -5.18 7.77
N HIS A 184 12.69 -4.10 8.16
CA HIS A 184 13.15 -3.94 9.55
C HIS A 184 12.64 -2.65 10.16
N ASP A 185 12.63 -1.59 9.36
CA ASP A 185 12.16 -0.29 9.77
C ASP A 185 10.64 -0.30 10.00
N ARG A 186 10.21 0.50 10.98
CA ARG A 186 8.80 0.78 11.24
C ARG A 186 8.48 2.18 10.76
N ARG A 187 7.42 2.33 9.98
CA ARG A 187 7.07 3.62 9.35
C ARG A 187 5.56 3.76 9.13
N ILE A 188 5.07 4.99 9.23
CA ILE A 188 3.72 5.41 8.86
C ILE A 188 3.82 6.60 7.90
#